data_AF-A0A3M6QXY1-F1
#
_entry.id   AF-A0A3M6QXY1-F1
#
_cell.length_a   1.000
_cell.length_b   1.000
_cell.length_c   1.000
_cell.angle_alpha   90.00
_cell.angle_beta   90.00
_cell.angle_gamma   90.00
#
_symmetry.space_group_name_H-M   'P 1'
#
loop_
_entity.id
_entity.type
_entity.pdbx_description
1 polymer ?
#
loop_
_entity_poly.entity_id
_entity_poly.type
_entity_poly.pdbx_seq_one_letter_code
_entity_poly.pdbx_strand_id
1 'polypeptide(L)'
;MAMPGCRAARCWGWLSSSAGLPGRRSSRGCVWSMEGPEMLQIKQVMARLGVPQCALARQAQVSNAAVAQIVNHGHWPRNAEMAAQVRSSAQALLSGKGATEQELAALWLPLPPEKESAPACCEHAEAISPKEVRTPKEKKRMLILKPFLTENAQRQFGLGLRNPFDGEVTCESEMFLNGEIRYIHQAAWQAATGGRMVAIVGESGAGKTTMLDHLRDQIAHERRPVVCITPSVSSMEETDTRGNPLRIADLHAAILYKLAAGQRAVKVPQNSQKRFVAVQAALEESTAQGRGHLLIIEEAHAMPVATLNQLKRLNEEMKMGRRYMLGILLVGHPELEKKLTRHDVRESMQRTSIVHLQPLGADLAAYLQHRAKAAARQLDEFITVDGIDELKTRLTIQRGPRSAPLSMLYPLNVNNWMTLCMNTAAEIGAPRIDRDVVRIANPQVRGD
;
A
#
# COMPACT_ATOMS: atom_id res chain seq x y z
N MET A 1 -5.08 65.62 50.52
CA MET A 1 -5.37 64.57 51.51
C MET A 1 -4.48 63.36 51.22
N ALA A 2 -3.95 62.72 52.27
CA ALA A 2 -3.35 61.38 52.37
C ALA A 2 -2.64 60.71 51.17
N MET A 3 -1.34 60.42 51.39
CA MET A 3 -0.55 59.31 50.85
C MET A 3 -0.77 58.03 51.73
N PRO A 4 -0.04 56.88 51.62
CA PRO A 4 -0.32 55.77 50.69
C PRO A 4 -0.12 54.35 51.35
N GLY A 5 0.18 53.30 50.56
CA GLY A 5 0.65 51.98 51.04
C GLY A 5 -0.46 50.95 51.21
N CYS A 6 -0.23 49.64 51.44
CA CYS A 6 0.99 48.82 51.62
C CYS A 6 0.58 47.32 51.49
N ARG A 7 1.42 46.29 51.29
CA ARG A 7 2.87 46.11 51.09
C ARG A 7 3.12 44.72 50.42
N ALA A 8 4.33 44.42 49.92
CA ALA A 8 4.76 43.06 49.54
C ALA A 8 5.78 42.48 50.55
N ALA A 9 5.82 41.14 50.74
CA ALA A 9 6.92 40.40 51.39
C ALA A 9 6.82 38.88 51.06
N ARG A 10 7.82 38.29 50.37
CA ARG A 10 8.96 37.45 50.87
C ARG A 10 8.55 36.03 51.28
N CYS A 11 8.96 34.99 50.56
CA CYS A 11 10.32 34.39 50.52
C CYS A 11 10.78 33.81 51.87
N TRP A 12 10.73 32.48 51.99
CA TRP A 12 11.65 31.67 52.80
C TRP A 12 12.07 30.46 51.97
N GLY A 13 13.38 30.25 51.83
CA GLY A 13 13.97 29.01 51.34
C GLY A 13 15.03 28.56 52.33
N TRP A 14 15.16 27.25 52.54
CA TRP A 14 16.18 26.65 53.42
C TRP A 14 16.84 25.46 52.71
N LEU A 15 18.17 25.40 52.78
CA LEU A 15 18.96 24.22 52.48
C LEU A 15 19.27 23.47 53.79
N SER A 16 19.32 22.13 53.76
CA SER A 16 20.53 21.37 54.17
C SER A 16 20.37 19.84 54.08
N SER A 17 21.48 19.18 53.77
CA SER A 17 21.75 17.74 53.65
C SER A 17 21.38 16.91 54.91
N SER A 18 21.08 15.60 54.85
CA SER A 18 22.07 14.52 54.58
C SER A 18 21.55 13.09 54.90
N ALA A 19 22.27 12.07 54.39
CA ALA A 19 22.35 10.66 54.82
C ALA A 19 21.20 9.63 54.56
N GLY A 20 21.58 8.42 54.10
CA GLY A 20 20.79 7.18 54.30
C GLY A 20 20.42 6.31 53.08
N LEU A 21 21.33 5.46 52.59
CA LEU A 21 21.05 4.29 51.71
C LEU A 21 20.53 3.08 52.54
N PRO A 22 20.08 1.92 51.98
CA PRO A 22 20.07 1.47 50.58
C PRO A 22 18.75 0.81 50.06
N GLY A 23 18.70 0.47 48.76
CA GLY A 23 18.12 -0.83 48.35
C GLY A 23 17.03 -0.87 47.28
N ARG A 24 17.43 -0.92 45.99
CA ARG A 24 17.12 -1.99 45.01
C ARG A 24 17.66 -1.60 43.63
N ARG A 25 18.59 -2.40 43.09
CA ARG A 25 19.05 -2.27 41.70
C ARG A 25 17.99 -2.89 40.77
N SER A 26 17.32 -2.09 39.95
CA SER A 26 16.64 -2.58 38.75
C SER A 26 17.59 -2.49 37.54
N SER A 27 17.37 -3.36 36.56
CA SER A 27 18.26 -3.60 35.42
C SER A 27 18.43 -2.38 34.51
N ARG A 28 19.68 -1.99 34.23
CA ARG A 28 19.99 -1.06 33.14
C ARG A 28 19.73 -1.76 31.81
N GLY A 29 18.75 -1.28 31.04
CA GLY A 29 18.55 -1.75 29.67
C GLY A 29 19.71 -1.31 28.77
N CYS A 30 20.44 -2.27 28.20
CA CYS A 30 21.46 -1.97 27.19
C CYS A 30 20.78 -1.55 25.88
N VAL A 31 21.00 -0.30 25.46
CA VAL A 31 20.57 0.22 24.16
C VAL A 31 21.64 -0.12 23.13
N TRP A 32 21.25 -0.73 22.02
CA TRP A 32 22.13 -1.18 20.94
C TRP A 32 22.33 -0.09 19.87
N SER A 33 23.40 -0.20 19.08
CA SER A 33 23.50 0.54 17.81
C SER A 33 22.98 -0.32 16.67
N MET A 34 22.11 0.24 15.84
CA MET A 34 21.50 -0.43 14.69
C MET A 34 22.18 0.03 13.40
N GLU A 35 23.21 -0.70 13.01
CA GLU A 35 23.58 -0.86 11.59
C GLU A 35 22.88 -2.13 11.07
N GLY A 36 22.70 -2.25 9.76
CA GLY A 36 21.80 -3.24 9.14
C GLY A 36 22.15 -4.71 9.38
N PRO A 37 21.27 -5.66 9.01
CA PRO A 37 21.47 -7.09 9.23
C PRO A 37 22.50 -7.68 8.26
N GLU A 38 23.77 -7.32 8.44
CA GLU A 38 24.89 -7.91 7.71
C GLU A 38 25.35 -9.21 8.38
N MET A 39 25.43 -10.28 7.60
CA MET A 39 25.88 -11.58 8.10
C MET A 39 27.42 -11.59 8.17
N LEU A 40 27.96 -11.69 9.38
CA LEU A 40 29.40 -11.61 9.62
C LEU A 40 30.09 -12.96 9.43
N GLN A 41 31.30 -12.94 8.87
CA GLN A 41 32.10 -14.14 8.57
C GLN A 41 32.37 -15.03 9.80
N ILE A 42 32.42 -14.45 11.01
CA ILE A 42 32.55 -15.20 12.27
C ILE A 42 31.54 -16.35 12.40
N LYS A 43 30.33 -16.22 11.84
CA LYS A 43 29.32 -17.28 11.87
C LYS A 43 29.76 -18.52 11.09
N GLN A 44 30.37 -18.34 9.91
CA GLN A 44 30.92 -19.44 9.11
C GLN A 44 32.16 -20.05 9.79
N VAL A 45 33.08 -19.23 10.31
CA VAL A 45 34.29 -19.71 11.00
C VAL A 45 33.94 -20.50 12.28
N MET A 46 32.97 -20.03 13.07
CA MET A 46 32.47 -20.76 14.25
C MET A 46 31.81 -22.10 13.88
N ALA A 47 31.04 -22.14 12.78
CA ALA A 47 30.45 -23.38 12.29
C ALA A 47 31.52 -24.38 11.79
N ARG A 48 32.51 -23.91 11.02
CA ARG A 48 33.64 -24.70 10.49
C ARG A 48 34.46 -25.33 11.61
N LEU A 49 34.69 -24.60 12.70
CA LEU A 49 35.49 -25.05 13.85
C LEU A 49 34.65 -25.76 14.93
N GLY A 50 33.35 -25.99 14.70
CA GLY A 50 32.46 -26.66 15.65
C GLY A 50 32.29 -25.93 16.99
N VAL A 51 32.46 -24.60 17.01
CA VAL A 51 32.41 -23.77 18.22
C VAL A 51 30.98 -23.23 18.42
N PRO A 52 30.21 -23.72 19.41
CA PRO A 52 28.87 -23.22 19.65
C PRO A 52 28.91 -21.81 20.24
N GLN A 53 27.92 -20.97 19.92
CA GLN A 53 27.83 -19.58 20.40
C GLN A 53 27.85 -19.46 21.94
N CYS A 54 27.38 -20.50 22.66
CA CYS A 54 27.42 -20.55 24.12
C CYS A 54 28.86 -20.72 24.69
N ALA A 55 29.82 -21.25 23.94
CA ALA A 55 31.22 -21.29 24.35
C ALA A 55 31.83 -19.87 24.32
N LEU A 56 31.56 -19.13 23.24
CA LEU A 56 31.98 -17.73 23.11
C LEU A 56 31.35 -16.85 24.19
N ALA A 57 30.06 -17.02 24.48
CA ALA A 57 29.36 -16.29 25.54
C ALA A 57 29.99 -16.51 26.93
N ARG A 58 30.36 -17.77 27.26
CA ARG A 58 31.07 -18.08 28.52
C ARG A 58 32.45 -17.43 28.57
N GLN A 59 33.24 -17.49 27.50
CA GLN A 59 34.60 -16.95 27.49
C GLN A 59 34.63 -15.42 27.51
N ALA A 60 33.65 -14.76 26.88
CA ALA A 60 33.47 -13.32 26.92
C ALA A 60 32.68 -12.80 28.13
N GLN A 61 32.19 -13.70 29.01
CA GLN A 61 31.35 -13.38 30.18
C GLN A 61 30.09 -12.53 29.87
N VAL A 62 29.51 -12.71 28.68
CA VAL A 62 28.28 -12.02 28.24
C VAL A 62 27.12 -13.00 28.09
N SER A 63 25.89 -12.48 27.99
CA SER A 63 24.71 -13.32 27.78
C SER A 63 24.72 -13.98 26.40
N ASN A 64 24.17 -15.19 26.29
CA ASN A 64 23.98 -15.88 25.00
C ASN A 64 23.21 -15.01 23.99
N ALA A 65 22.25 -14.22 24.46
CA ALA A 65 21.49 -13.29 23.63
C ALA A 65 22.39 -12.19 23.02
N ALA A 66 23.34 -11.64 23.78
CA ALA A 66 24.28 -10.65 23.28
C ALA A 66 25.18 -11.22 22.16
N VAL A 67 25.69 -12.45 22.33
CA VAL A 67 26.49 -13.12 21.29
C VAL A 67 25.64 -13.43 20.06
N ALA A 68 24.40 -13.88 20.23
CA ALA A 68 23.49 -14.15 19.12
C ALA A 68 23.17 -12.88 18.30
N GLN A 69 23.03 -11.72 18.95
CA GLN A 69 22.82 -10.42 18.28
C GLN A 69 24.06 -9.99 17.48
N ILE A 70 25.26 -10.16 18.04
CA ILE A 70 26.52 -9.83 17.34
C ILE A 70 26.76 -10.78 16.16
N VAL A 71 26.64 -12.10 16.37
CA VAL A 71 27.01 -13.12 15.35
C VAL A 71 25.98 -13.24 14.21
N ASN A 72 24.69 -13.00 14.47
CA ASN A 72 23.65 -13.13 13.43
C ASN A 72 23.23 -11.81 12.77
N HIS A 73 23.41 -10.67 13.46
CA HIS A 73 22.88 -9.37 13.01
C HIS A 73 23.91 -8.23 13.05
N GLY A 74 25.16 -8.50 13.42
CA GLY A 74 26.21 -7.47 13.54
C GLY A 74 25.97 -6.44 14.65
N HIS A 75 24.95 -6.60 15.49
CA HIS A 75 24.53 -5.59 16.46
C HIS A 75 25.47 -5.53 17.67
N TRP A 76 26.42 -4.59 17.65
CA TRP A 76 27.35 -4.36 18.74
C TRP A 76 26.71 -3.58 19.91
N PRO A 77 27.10 -3.91 21.16
CA PRO A 77 26.69 -3.13 22.33
C PRO A 77 27.40 -1.77 22.33
N ARG A 78 26.71 -0.72 22.80
CA ARG A 78 27.28 0.63 22.91
C ARG A 78 28.40 0.78 23.96
N ASN A 79 28.60 -0.20 24.84
CA ASN A 79 29.76 -0.20 25.73
C ASN A 79 31.00 -0.71 24.98
N ALA A 80 31.95 0.20 24.70
CA ALA A 80 33.19 -0.10 24.01
C ALA A 80 34.04 -1.16 24.72
N GLU A 81 34.06 -1.18 26.06
CA GLU A 81 34.79 -2.20 26.83
C GLU A 81 34.23 -3.61 26.58
N MET A 82 32.90 -3.75 26.61
CA MET A 82 32.22 -5.02 26.36
C MET A 82 32.35 -5.46 24.90
N ALA A 83 32.36 -4.53 23.94
CA ALA A 83 32.63 -4.82 22.54
C ALA A 83 34.08 -5.30 22.32
N ALA A 84 35.06 -4.65 22.97
CA ALA A 84 36.47 -5.06 22.94
C ALA A 84 36.68 -6.43 23.59
N GLN A 85 36.02 -6.70 24.71
CA GLN A 85 36.05 -8.00 25.40
C GLN A 85 35.51 -9.13 24.52
N VAL A 86 34.38 -8.94 23.85
CA VAL A 86 33.84 -9.96 22.91
C VAL A 86 34.81 -10.20 21.75
N ARG A 87 35.48 -9.15 21.22
CA ARG A 87 36.46 -9.29 20.13
C ARG A 87 37.69 -10.09 20.55
N SER A 88 38.30 -9.76 21.68
CA SER A 88 39.50 -10.47 22.17
C SER A 88 39.18 -11.91 22.59
N SER A 89 38.04 -12.14 23.25
CA SER A 89 37.58 -13.50 23.59
C SER A 89 37.28 -14.34 22.34
N ALA A 90 36.70 -13.76 21.29
CA ALA A 90 36.47 -14.47 20.02
C ALA A 90 37.79 -14.85 19.33
N GLN A 91 38.74 -13.91 19.23
CA GLN A 91 40.04 -14.19 18.62
C GLN A 91 40.82 -15.27 19.39
N ALA A 92 40.83 -15.20 20.72
CA ALA A 92 41.49 -16.20 21.58
C ALA A 92 40.82 -17.59 21.54
N LEU A 93 39.48 -17.66 21.45
CA LEU A 93 38.75 -18.93 21.31
C LEU A 93 39.01 -19.60 19.96
N LEU A 94 39.03 -18.81 18.89
CA LEU A 94 39.15 -19.31 17.52
C LEU A 94 40.61 -19.65 17.17
N SER A 95 41.60 -18.87 17.63
CA SER A 95 43.02 -19.23 17.46
C SER A 95 43.37 -20.53 18.19
N GLY A 96 42.91 -20.70 19.44
CA GLY A 96 43.05 -21.95 20.20
C GLY A 96 42.28 -23.15 19.63
N LYS A 97 41.49 -22.95 18.57
CA LYS A 97 40.75 -23.99 17.83
C LYS A 97 41.25 -24.18 16.38
N GLY A 98 42.31 -23.50 15.96
CA GLY A 98 42.90 -23.65 14.63
C GLY A 98 42.27 -22.77 13.54
N ALA A 99 41.78 -21.58 13.89
CA ALA A 99 41.53 -20.53 12.90
C ALA A 99 42.86 -20.00 12.33
N THR A 100 42.89 -19.78 11.01
CA THR A 100 44.04 -19.15 10.34
C THR A 100 44.09 -17.65 10.61
N GLU A 101 45.27 -17.05 10.48
CA GLU A 101 45.47 -15.61 10.72
C GLU A 101 44.63 -14.73 9.77
N GLN A 102 44.40 -15.20 8.54
CA GLN A 102 43.52 -14.54 7.56
C GLN A 102 42.03 -14.57 7.99
N GLU A 103 41.54 -15.71 8.51
CA GLU A 103 40.18 -15.81 9.04
C GLU A 103 40.00 -14.94 10.29
N LEU A 104 41.00 -14.86 11.17
CA LEU A 104 40.98 -14.04 12.38
C LEU A 104 40.92 -12.53 12.09
N ALA A 105 41.51 -12.09 10.97
CA ALA A 105 41.39 -10.72 10.48
C ALA A 105 40.00 -10.44 9.85
N ALA A 106 39.41 -11.44 9.18
CA ALA A 106 38.17 -11.28 8.43
C ALA A 106 36.86 -11.52 9.22
N LEU A 107 36.93 -12.05 10.46
CA LEU A 107 35.79 -12.41 11.32
C LEU A 107 34.62 -11.42 11.32
N TRP A 108 34.92 -10.11 11.28
CA TRP A 108 33.97 -9.02 11.46
C TRP A 108 33.63 -8.29 10.16
N LEU A 109 34.10 -8.79 9.01
CA LEU A 109 33.67 -8.30 7.70
C LEU A 109 32.32 -8.92 7.32
N PRO A 110 31.48 -8.21 6.55
CA PRO A 110 30.29 -8.78 5.95
C PRO A 110 30.66 -9.88 4.94
N LEU A 111 29.80 -10.88 4.81
CA LEU A 111 29.91 -11.92 3.80
C LEU A 111 29.58 -11.38 2.40
N PRO A 112 30.39 -11.68 1.37
CA PRO A 112 30.01 -11.41 -0.01
C PRO A 112 28.78 -12.27 -0.41
N PRO A 113 27.88 -11.79 -1.28
CA PRO A 113 26.70 -12.54 -1.67
C PRO A 113 27.09 -13.78 -2.50
N GLU A 114 26.76 -14.96 -1.98
CA GLU A 114 27.04 -16.24 -2.63
C GLU A 114 26.15 -16.43 -3.87
N LYS A 115 26.75 -16.93 -4.97
CA LYS A 115 26.01 -17.43 -6.14
C LYS A 115 25.57 -18.86 -5.85
N GLU A 116 24.27 -19.10 -5.74
CA GLU A 116 23.74 -20.45 -5.51
C GLU A 116 24.06 -21.40 -6.67
N SER A 117 24.87 -22.43 -6.39
CA SER A 117 25.01 -23.62 -7.24
C SER A 117 24.47 -24.84 -6.48
N ALA A 118 23.47 -25.51 -7.04
CA ALA A 118 22.89 -26.74 -6.47
C ALA A 118 23.92 -27.88 -6.40
N PRO A 119 23.77 -28.83 -5.43
CA PRO A 119 23.23 -30.13 -5.84
C PRO A 119 22.44 -30.94 -4.78
N ALA A 120 21.70 -31.94 -5.31
CA ALA A 120 21.43 -33.29 -4.78
C ALA A 120 20.90 -33.57 -3.34
N CYS A 121 19.61 -33.93 -3.29
CA CYS A 121 18.95 -35.11 -2.68
C CYS A 121 19.38 -35.77 -1.32
N CYS A 122 18.32 -36.27 -0.63
CA CYS A 122 18.30 -37.23 0.51
C CYS A 122 18.81 -36.69 1.88
N GLU A 123 18.23 -37.04 3.04
CA GLU A 123 17.01 -37.77 3.39
C GLU A 123 16.58 -37.46 4.85
N HIS A 124 15.32 -37.74 5.21
CA HIS A 124 14.75 -37.88 6.58
C HIS A 124 15.13 -36.92 7.74
N ALA A 125 14.13 -36.18 8.27
CA ALA A 125 13.50 -36.44 9.58
C ALA A 125 12.61 -35.26 10.04
N GLU A 126 11.52 -35.54 10.76
CA GLU A 126 10.51 -34.55 11.13
C GLU A 126 10.89 -33.70 12.35
N ALA A 127 10.63 -32.39 12.28
CA ALA A 127 10.43 -31.54 13.45
C ALA A 127 9.40 -30.45 13.12
N ILE A 128 8.20 -30.56 13.71
CA ILE A 128 7.12 -29.59 13.50
C ILE A 128 7.44 -28.30 14.26
N SER A 129 7.49 -27.18 13.55
CA SER A 129 7.54 -25.83 14.12
C SER A 129 6.52 -24.92 13.43
N PRO A 130 6.02 -23.89 14.14
CA PRO A 130 4.73 -23.30 13.83
C PRO A 130 4.70 -22.60 12.47
N LYS A 131 3.56 -22.71 11.78
CA LYS A 131 3.32 -22.08 10.48
C LYS A 131 3.53 -20.57 10.55
N GLU A 132 4.71 -20.12 10.14
CA GLU A 132 4.83 -18.81 9.53
C GLU A 132 3.84 -18.73 8.39
N VAL A 133 2.92 -17.77 8.47
CA VAL A 133 2.06 -17.41 7.35
C VAL A 133 2.95 -16.77 6.30
N ARG A 134 3.53 -17.60 5.43
CA ARG A 134 4.26 -17.17 4.23
C ARG A 134 3.31 -16.28 3.42
N THR A 135 3.49 -14.97 3.52
CA THR A 135 2.92 -14.03 2.56
C THR A 135 3.51 -14.41 1.20
N PRO A 136 2.68 -14.76 0.20
CA PRO A 136 3.23 -15.29 -1.04
C PRO A 136 4.00 -14.19 -1.79
N LYS A 137 5.25 -14.51 -2.17
CA LYS A 137 6.09 -13.71 -3.09
C LYS A 137 5.42 -13.50 -4.47
N GLU A 138 4.27 -14.13 -4.73
CA GLU A 138 3.39 -13.93 -5.91
C GLU A 138 2.91 -12.48 -6.10
N LYS A 139 3.10 -11.59 -5.11
CA LYS A 139 2.80 -10.15 -5.23
C LYS A 139 3.83 -9.31 -5.97
N LYS A 140 4.86 -9.88 -6.61
CA LYS A 140 5.53 -9.21 -7.75
C LYS A 140 4.55 -9.19 -8.94
N ARG A 141 3.52 -8.35 -8.81
CA ARG A 141 2.38 -8.18 -9.72
C ARG A 141 2.91 -7.96 -11.14
N MET A 142 2.31 -8.64 -12.12
CA MET A 142 2.59 -8.45 -13.55
C MET A 142 2.05 -7.11 -14.10
N LEU A 143 2.33 -6.01 -13.39
CA LEU A 143 2.16 -4.66 -13.89
C LEU A 143 3.36 -4.37 -14.79
N ILE A 144 3.15 -4.50 -16.09
CA ILE A 144 4.15 -4.14 -17.09
C ILE A 144 4.44 -2.64 -16.95
N LEU A 145 5.73 -2.29 -16.81
CA LEU A 145 6.23 -0.92 -16.92
C LEU A 145 5.64 -0.27 -18.16
N LYS A 146 4.91 0.84 -18.00
CA LYS A 146 4.15 1.48 -19.09
C LYS A 146 5.02 1.65 -20.34
N PRO A 147 4.79 0.87 -21.42
CA PRO A 147 5.63 0.93 -22.59
C PRO A 147 5.25 2.14 -23.44
N PHE A 148 6.24 2.79 -24.04
CA PHE A 148 6.04 3.87 -25.00
C PHE A 148 6.01 3.30 -26.43
N LEU A 149 5.20 3.88 -27.30
CA LEU A 149 5.10 3.46 -28.70
C LEU A 149 6.34 3.93 -29.48
N THR A 150 7.07 3.01 -30.10
CA THR A 150 8.31 3.33 -30.85
C THR A 150 8.02 4.08 -32.15
N GLU A 151 9.00 4.82 -32.67
CA GLU A 151 8.88 5.48 -33.97
C GLU A 151 8.58 4.50 -35.12
N ASN A 152 9.15 3.29 -35.06
CA ASN A 152 8.90 2.24 -36.04
C ASN A 152 7.42 1.81 -36.02
N ALA A 153 6.84 1.60 -34.82
CA ALA A 153 5.44 1.25 -34.67
C ALA A 153 4.51 2.40 -35.06
N GLN A 154 4.86 3.66 -34.74
CA GLN A 154 4.12 4.84 -35.20
C GLN A 154 4.02 4.88 -36.73
N ARG A 155 5.17 4.76 -37.42
CA ARG A 155 5.24 4.76 -38.90
C ARG A 155 4.46 3.59 -39.50
N GLN A 156 4.59 2.39 -38.95
CA GLN A 156 3.94 1.19 -39.50
C GLN A 156 2.41 1.22 -39.36
N PHE A 157 1.89 1.56 -38.18
CA PHE A 157 0.43 1.57 -37.94
C PHE A 157 -0.27 2.86 -38.41
N GLY A 158 0.46 3.75 -39.08
CA GLY A 158 -0.05 5.04 -39.56
C GLY A 158 -0.48 5.97 -38.42
N LEU A 159 0.13 5.82 -37.24
CA LEU A 159 -0.16 6.64 -36.07
C LEU A 159 0.78 7.84 -36.03
N GLY A 160 0.22 9.02 -35.74
CA GLY A 160 1.01 10.17 -35.33
C GLY A 160 1.54 10.02 -33.90
N LEU A 161 1.78 11.15 -33.23
CA LEU A 161 2.27 11.21 -31.85
C LEU A 161 1.28 10.69 -30.78
N ARG A 162 0.09 10.20 -31.15
CA ARG A 162 -0.92 9.65 -30.24
C ARG A 162 -1.16 8.16 -30.52
N ASN A 163 -1.04 7.35 -29.47
CA ASN A 163 -1.41 5.94 -29.45
C ASN A 163 -2.88 5.80 -28.99
N PRO A 164 -3.78 5.12 -29.73
CA PRO A 164 -5.18 4.92 -29.33
C PRO A 164 -5.35 4.10 -28.05
N PHE A 165 -4.37 3.27 -27.70
CA PHE A 165 -4.36 2.44 -26.49
C PHE A 165 -3.56 3.10 -25.35
N ASP A 166 -3.05 4.32 -25.52
CA ASP A 166 -2.45 5.11 -24.45
C ASP A 166 -3.33 6.33 -24.09
N GLY A 167 -3.06 6.93 -22.94
CA GLY A 167 -3.77 8.10 -22.42
C GLY A 167 -4.89 7.75 -21.47
N GLU A 168 -5.06 8.62 -20.47
CA GLU A 168 -6.21 8.62 -19.58
C GLU A 168 -7.49 8.91 -20.36
N VAL A 169 -8.63 8.46 -19.84
CA VAL A 169 -9.95 8.78 -20.42
C VAL A 169 -10.28 10.21 -20.01
N THR A 170 -10.37 11.11 -21.00
CA THR A 170 -10.49 12.56 -20.77
C THR A 170 -11.92 13.08 -20.93
N CYS A 171 -12.83 12.28 -21.48
CA CYS A 171 -14.23 12.63 -21.66
C CYS A 171 -15.15 11.41 -21.62
N GLU A 172 -16.45 11.64 -21.39
CA GLU A 172 -17.47 10.59 -21.26
C GLU A 172 -17.55 9.66 -22.49
N SER A 173 -17.38 10.20 -23.71
CA SER A 173 -17.40 9.42 -24.95
C SER A 173 -16.21 8.47 -25.11
N GLU A 174 -15.08 8.74 -24.46
CA GLU A 174 -13.93 7.82 -24.40
C GLU A 174 -14.14 6.70 -23.36
N MET A 175 -15.13 6.82 -22.47
CA MET A 175 -15.38 5.84 -21.42
C MET A 175 -16.12 4.61 -21.97
N PHE A 176 -15.54 3.42 -21.74
CA PHE A 176 -16.20 2.16 -22.08
C PHE A 176 -17.22 1.76 -21.02
N LEU A 177 -18.48 1.55 -21.42
CA LEU A 177 -19.62 1.29 -20.53
C LEU A 177 -20.34 -0.03 -20.84
N ASN A 178 -19.83 -1.15 -20.31
CA ASN A 178 -20.59 -2.41 -20.28
C ASN A 178 -21.72 -2.36 -19.22
N GLY A 179 -22.44 -3.47 -19.03
CA GLY A 179 -23.54 -3.54 -18.04
C GLY A 179 -23.07 -3.42 -16.59
N GLU A 180 -21.92 -4.03 -16.27
CA GLU A 180 -21.35 -4.05 -14.92
C GLU A 180 -20.80 -2.68 -14.50
N ILE A 181 -20.06 -2.02 -15.39
CA ILE A 181 -19.55 -0.66 -15.20
C ILE A 181 -20.73 0.31 -15.00
N ARG A 182 -21.80 0.19 -15.79
CA ARG A 182 -23.03 0.99 -15.58
C ARG A 182 -23.67 0.75 -14.21
N TYR A 183 -23.72 -0.49 -13.73
CA TYR A 183 -24.20 -0.79 -12.38
C TYR A 183 -23.32 -0.17 -11.29
N ILE A 184 -21.99 -0.17 -11.46
CA ILE A 184 -21.04 0.45 -10.53
C ILE A 184 -21.20 1.98 -10.50
N HIS A 185 -21.38 2.62 -11.66
CA HIS A 185 -21.75 4.04 -11.74
C HIS A 185 -23.06 4.33 -11.02
N GLN A 186 -24.10 3.52 -11.25
CA GLN A 186 -25.38 3.67 -10.56
C GLN A 186 -25.23 3.51 -9.03
N ALA A 187 -24.41 2.57 -8.56
CA ALA A 187 -24.15 2.39 -7.14
C ALA A 187 -23.46 3.61 -6.51
N ALA A 188 -22.42 4.16 -7.16
CA ALA A 188 -21.75 5.37 -6.67
C ALA A 188 -22.64 6.62 -6.74
N TRP A 189 -23.49 6.72 -7.77
CA TRP A 189 -24.52 7.75 -7.87
C TRP A 189 -25.52 7.69 -6.72
N GLN A 190 -25.90 6.47 -6.29
CA GLN A 190 -26.73 6.27 -5.10
C GLN A 190 -25.99 6.60 -3.79
N ALA A 191 -24.66 6.52 -3.74
CA ALA A 191 -23.89 7.06 -2.62
C ALA A 191 -23.96 8.60 -2.61
N ALA A 192 -23.77 9.24 -3.77
CA ALA A 192 -23.81 10.69 -3.95
C ALA A 192 -25.17 11.32 -3.62
N THR A 193 -26.26 10.71 -4.10
CA THR A 193 -27.62 11.28 -4.01
C THR A 193 -28.47 10.69 -2.88
N GLY A 194 -28.31 9.40 -2.58
CA GLY A 194 -29.06 8.68 -1.54
C GLY A 194 -28.38 8.65 -0.17
N GLY A 195 -27.14 9.16 -0.06
CA GLY A 195 -26.37 9.22 1.19
C GLY A 195 -25.96 7.86 1.75
N ARG A 196 -25.93 6.82 0.91
CA ARG A 196 -25.55 5.45 1.31
C ARG A 196 -24.03 5.28 1.41
N MET A 197 -23.62 4.20 2.07
CA MET A 197 -22.23 3.73 2.08
C MET A 197 -22.03 2.69 0.97
N VAL A 198 -21.13 2.97 0.04
CA VAL A 198 -20.78 2.10 -1.09
C VAL A 198 -19.28 1.90 -1.13
N ALA A 199 -18.83 0.68 -1.40
CA ALA A 199 -17.43 0.32 -1.57
C ALA A 199 -17.20 -0.22 -2.98
N ILE A 200 -16.40 0.50 -3.77
CA ILE A 200 -15.93 0.06 -5.08
C ILE A 200 -14.59 -0.65 -4.90
N VAL A 201 -14.56 -1.90 -5.33
CA VAL A 201 -13.41 -2.79 -5.19
C VAL A 201 -12.89 -3.16 -6.58
N GLY A 202 -11.60 -3.01 -6.82
CA GLY A 202 -10.98 -3.40 -8.09
C GLY A 202 -9.46 -3.43 -8.01
N GLU A 203 -8.82 -4.25 -8.84
CA GLU A 203 -7.35 -4.30 -8.92
C GLU A 203 -6.74 -2.96 -9.39
N SER A 204 -5.42 -2.83 -9.30
CA SER A 204 -4.72 -1.68 -9.86
C SER A 204 -4.94 -1.62 -11.38
N GLY A 205 -5.22 -0.44 -11.92
CA GLY A 205 -5.52 -0.27 -13.34
C GLY A 205 -6.92 -0.68 -13.80
N ALA A 206 -7.83 -1.05 -12.89
CA ALA A 206 -9.23 -1.41 -13.20
C ALA A 206 -10.16 -0.23 -13.56
N GLY A 207 -9.64 1.01 -13.69
CA GLY A 207 -10.44 2.20 -13.99
C GLY A 207 -11.07 2.91 -12.77
N LYS A 208 -10.62 2.61 -11.55
CA LYS A 208 -11.14 3.20 -10.29
C LYS A 208 -11.17 4.73 -10.28
N THR A 209 -10.07 5.38 -10.67
CA THR A 209 -9.95 6.85 -10.68
C THR A 209 -10.80 7.46 -11.78
N THR A 210 -10.73 6.93 -13.01
CA THR A 210 -11.61 7.31 -14.14
C THR A 210 -13.10 7.27 -13.79
N MET A 211 -13.51 6.25 -13.02
CA MET A 211 -14.88 6.09 -12.53
C MET A 211 -15.27 7.21 -11.56
N LEU A 212 -14.36 7.62 -10.65
CA LEU A 212 -14.57 8.73 -9.73
C LEU A 212 -14.59 10.09 -10.43
N ASP A 213 -13.75 10.31 -11.43
CA ASP A 213 -13.73 11.55 -12.20
C ASP A 213 -15.01 11.71 -13.01
N HIS A 214 -15.45 10.66 -13.70
CA HIS A 214 -16.74 10.68 -14.38
C HIS A 214 -17.91 10.87 -13.39
N LEU A 215 -17.87 10.34 -12.17
CA LEU A 215 -18.88 10.64 -11.14
C LEU A 215 -18.88 12.12 -10.72
N ARG A 216 -17.69 12.73 -10.58
CA ARG A 216 -17.52 14.16 -10.25
C ARG A 216 -18.09 15.04 -11.38
N ASP A 217 -17.79 14.68 -12.62
CA ASP A 217 -18.28 15.35 -13.83
C ASP A 217 -19.79 15.22 -13.98
N GLN A 218 -20.36 14.02 -13.77
CA GLN A 218 -21.81 13.80 -13.82
C GLN A 218 -22.55 14.64 -12.75
N ILE A 219 -22.02 14.72 -11.52
CA ILE A 219 -22.58 15.56 -10.45
C ILE A 219 -22.60 17.03 -10.86
N ALA A 220 -21.51 17.53 -11.48
CA ALA A 220 -21.40 18.89 -11.97
C ALA A 220 -22.33 19.17 -13.18
N HIS A 221 -22.38 18.25 -14.14
CA HIS A 221 -23.18 18.34 -15.36
C HIS A 221 -24.69 18.35 -15.05
N GLU A 222 -25.16 17.42 -14.21
CA GLU A 222 -26.55 17.38 -13.72
C GLU A 222 -26.86 18.49 -12.70
N ARG A 223 -25.89 19.37 -12.38
CA ARG A 223 -25.99 20.46 -11.39
C ARG A 223 -26.54 20.00 -10.05
N ARG A 224 -26.21 18.77 -9.62
CA ARG A 224 -26.67 18.25 -8.33
C ARG A 224 -26.01 19.06 -7.21
N PRO A 225 -26.73 19.46 -6.16
CA PRO A 225 -26.17 20.24 -5.05
C PRO A 225 -25.36 19.34 -4.09
N VAL A 226 -24.45 18.50 -4.60
CA VAL A 226 -23.65 17.54 -3.83
C VAL A 226 -22.23 18.08 -3.67
N VAL A 227 -21.79 18.27 -2.43
CA VAL A 227 -20.41 18.66 -2.13
C VAL A 227 -19.55 17.41 -2.00
N CYS A 228 -18.66 17.20 -2.98
CA CYS A 228 -17.64 16.15 -2.94
C CYS A 228 -16.50 16.54 -1.97
N ILE A 229 -16.23 15.66 -1.01
CA ILE A 229 -15.23 15.82 0.05
C ILE A 229 -14.17 14.73 -0.16
N THR A 230 -12.96 15.12 -0.53
CA THR A 230 -11.81 14.25 -0.76
C THR A 230 -10.72 14.59 0.27
N PRO A 231 -10.40 13.71 1.24
CA PRO A 231 -9.32 13.94 2.18
C PRO A 231 -7.96 13.80 1.48
N SER A 232 -7.02 14.68 1.78
CA SER A 232 -5.67 14.65 1.17
C SER A 232 -4.91 13.41 1.63
N VAL A 233 -4.55 12.53 0.67
CA VAL A 233 -3.87 11.23 0.92
C VAL A 233 -2.34 11.37 1.02
N SER A 234 -1.82 12.60 1.12
CA SER A 234 -0.40 12.97 1.03
C SER A 234 0.50 12.54 2.22
N SER A 235 0.16 11.44 2.88
CA SER A 235 0.97 10.80 3.94
C SER A 235 0.73 9.27 4.04
N MET A 236 0.15 8.65 2.99
CA MET A 236 0.13 7.20 2.81
C MET A 236 1.17 6.78 1.78
N GLU A 237 2.44 6.77 2.17
CA GLU A 237 3.45 5.99 1.46
C GLU A 237 3.41 4.54 1.96
N GLU A 238 3.51 3.56 1.06
CA GLU A 238 3.57 2.13 1.38
C GLU A 238 4.94 1.70 1.97
N THR A 239 5.86 2.64 2.17
CA THR A 239 7.16 2.40 2.81
C THR A 239 6.99 2.17 4.31
N ASP A 240 7.31 0.94 4.74
CA ASP A 240 7.17 0.46 6.11
C ASP A 240 7.60 1.46 7.20
N THR A 241 6.80 1.51 8.28
CA THR A 241 7.03 2.18 9.58
C THR A 241 6.78 3.69 9.77
N ARG A 242 6.50 4.53 8.76
CA ARG A 242 6.31 6.00 9.00
C ARG A 242 5.09 6.72 8.38
N GLY A 243 4.29 6.07 7.53
CA GLY A 243 2.99 6.64 7.13
C GLY A 243 2.03 6.74 8.33
N ASN A 244 1.45 7.91 8.60
CA ASN A 244 0.39 8.03 9.61
C ASN A 244 -0.94 7.60 8.99
N PRO A 245 -1.54 6.46 9.40
CA PRO A 245 -2.75 5.96 8.76
C PRO A 245 -3.91 6.93 8.96
N LEU A 246 -4.64 7.22 7.88
CA LEU A 246 -5.78 8.14 7.85
C LEU A 246 -6.79 7.81 8.95
N ARG A 247 -6.96 8.74 9.91
CA ARG A 247 -7.81 8.56 11.09
C ARG A 247 -9.16 9.27 10.89
N ILE A 248 -10.17 8.88 11.67
CA ILE A 248 -11.47 9.57 11.68
C ILE A 248 -11.32 11.07 12.02
N ALA A 249 -10.29 11.40 12.81
CA ALA A 249 -9.88 12.74 13.16
C ALA A 249 -9.59 13.62 11.93
N ASP A 250 -8.96 13.05 10.91
CA ASP A 250 -8.52 13.73 9.69
C ASP A 250 -9.69 13.87 8.71
N LEU A 251 -10.54 12.84 8.64
CA LEU A 251 -11.80 12.85 7.87
C LEU A 251 -12.77 13.92 8.40
N HIS A 252 -12.94 14.02 9.72
CA HIS A 252 -13.71 15.10 10.35
C HIS A 252 -13.14 16.49 10.01
N ALA A 253 -11.81 16.64 10.00
CA ALA A 253 -11.17 17.90 9.62
C ALA A 253 -11.41 18.22 8.13
N ALA A 254 -11.28 17.23 7.23
CA ALA A 254 -11.53 17.40 5.79
C ALA A 254 -12.98 17.83 5.50
N ILE A 255 -13.97 17.25 6.20
CA ILE A 255 -15.37 17.69 6.12
C ILE A 255 -15.50 19.16 6.55
N LEU A 256 -14.99 19.52 7.72
CA LEU A 256 -15.06 20.89 8.23
C LEU A 256 -14.39 21.91 7.29
N TYR A 257 -13.19 21.62 6.79
CA TYR A 257 -12.48 22.49 5.85
C TYR A 257 -13.25 22.66 4.52
N LYS A 258 -13.86 21.59 4.00
CA LYS A 258 -14.61 21.66 2.73
C LYS A 258 -15.93 22.42 2.87
N LEU A 259 -16.65 22.26 3.98
CA LEU A 259 -17.91 22.96 4.23
C LEU A 259 -17.71 24.44 4.61
N ALA A 260 -16.62 24.76 5.31
CA ALA A 260 -16.24 26.13 5.65
C ALA A 260 -15.40 26.83 4.55
N ALA A 261 -15.34 26.27 3.33
CA ALA A 261 -14.61 26.87 2.22
C ALA A 261 -15.14 28.29 1.91
N GLY A 262 -14.27 29.29 2.08
CA GLY A 262 -14.61 30.72 1.99
C GLY A 262 -14.57 31.46 3.34
N GLN A 263 -14.48 30.76 4.47
CA GLN A 263 -14.28 31.37 5.79
C GLN A 263 -12.79 31.66 6.04
N ARG A 264 -12.48 32.81 6.67
CA ARG A 264 -11.09 33.24 6.97
C ARG A 264 -10.34 32.33 7.95
N ALA A 265 -11.04 31.57 8.80
CA ALA A 265 -10.41 30.66 9.75
C ALA A 265 -11.38 29.53 10.16
N VAL A 266 -11.01 28.28 9.87
CA VAL A 266 -11.77 27.10 10.29
C VAL A 266 -11.25 26.59 11.63
N LYS A 267 -12.05 26.69 12.69
CA LYS A 267 -11.67 26.16 14.02
C LYS A 267 -12.01 24.68 14.13
N VAL A 268 -11.04 23.80 13.90
CA VAL A 268 -11.20 22.35 14.13
C VAL A 268 -10.95 22.03 15.62
N PRO A 269 -11.94 21.51 16.39
CA PRO A 269 -11.73 21.18 17.79
C PRO A 269 -10.77 20.01 17.99
N GLN A 270 -9.84 20.14 18.95
CA GLN A 270 -8.90 19.06 19.27
C GLN A 270 -9.59 17.85 19.92
N ASN A 271 -10.54 18.07 20.82
CA ASN A 271 -11.34 17.02 21.45
C ASN A 271 -12.26 16.32 20.42
N SER A 272 -12.31 14.98 20.47
CA SER A 272 -13.05 14.13 19.51
C SER A 272 -14.56 14.39 19.52
N GLN A 273 -15.22 14.41 20.70
CA GLN A 273 -16.66 14.70 20.78
C GLN A 273 -16.99 16.10 20.26
N LYS A 274 -16.21 17.13 20.65
CA LYS A 274 -16.42 18.51 20.16
C LYS A 274 -16.26 18.61 18.64
N ARG A 275 -15.34 17.84 18.06
CA ARG A 275 -15.14 17.78 16.59
C ARG A 275 -16.30 17.08 15.89
N PHE A 276 -16.80 15.98 16.46
CA PHE A 276 -17.98 15.29 15.94
C PHE A 276 -19.21 16.19 15.93
N VAL A 277 -19.50 16.88 17.03
CA VAL A 277 -20.62 17.85 17.11
C VAL A 277 -20.45 18.99 16.11
N ALA A 278 -19.23 19.50 15.91
CA ALA A 278 -18.95 20.51 14.89
C ALA A 278 -19.19 19.99 13.45
N VAL A 279 -18.79 18.75 13.15
CA VAL A 279 -19.07 18.09 11.85
C VAL A 279 -20.57 17.94 11.64
N GLN A 280 -21.30 17.49 12.67
CA GLN A 280 -22.76 17.34 12.62
C GLN A 280 -23.44 18.68 12.30
N ALA A 281 -23.16 19.72 13.08
CA ALA A 281 -23.77 21.04 12.90
C ALA A 281 -23.46 21.63 11.51
N ALA A 282 -22.24 21.47 11.00
CA ALA A 282 -21.87 21.94 9.66
C ALA A 282 -22.58 21.17 8.54
N LEU A 283 -22.77 19.86 8.69
CA LEU A 283 -23.54 19.03 7.75
C LEU A 283 -25.04 19.37 7.82
N GLU A 284 -25.59 19.63 9.01
CA GLU A 284 -26.97 20.05 9.21
C GLU A 284 -27.24 21.41 8.56
N GLU A 285 -26.40 22.41 8.80
CA GLU A 285 -26.50 23.74 8.19
C GLU A 285 -26.47 23.67 6.66
N SER A 286 -25.52 22.92 6.11
CA SER A 286 -25.38 22.77 4.66
C SER A 286 -26.51 21.93 4.03
N THR A 287 -27.02 20.92 4.74
CA THR A 287 -28.18 20.13 4.31
C THR A 287 -29.47 20.97 4.34
N ALA A 288 -29.62 21.87 5.31
CA ALA A 288 -30.73 22.83 5.37
C ALA A 288 -30.71 23.82 4.18
N GLN A 289 -29.53 24.13 3.64
CA GLN A 289 -29.36 24.86 2.37
C GLN A 289 -29.65 24.00 1.12
N GLY A 290 -30.23 22.79 1.29
CA GLY A 290 -30.60 21.87 0.22
C GLY A 290 -29.47 20.99 -0.31
N ARG A 291 -28.25 21.13 0.22
CA ARG A 291 -27.07 20.39 -0.27
C ARG A 291 -27.05 18.95 0.24
N GLY A 292 -26.37 18.08 -0.50
CA GLY A 292 -25.94 16.76 -0.06
C GLY A 292 -24.42 16.70 0.04
N HIS A 293 -23.88 15.67 0.69
CA HIS A 293 -22.45 15.52 0.89
C HIS A 293 -21.98 14.12 0.51
N LEU A 294 -20.84 14.03 -0.17
CA LEU A 294 -20.22 12.77 -0.54
C LEU A 294 -18.77 12.76 -0.07
N LEU A 295 -18.45 11.90 0.90
CA LEU A 295 -17.08 11.62 1.32
C LEU A 295 -16.49 10.53 0.42
N ILE A 296 -15.55 10.90 -0.44
CA ILE A 296 -14.82 9.99 -1.34
C ILE A 296 -13.49 9.64 -0.67
N ILE A 297 -13.22 8.36 -0.46
CA ILE A 297 -11.97 7.86 0.12
C ILE A 297 -11.32 6.89 -0.86
N GLU A 298 -10.28 7.38 -1.53
CA GLU A 298 -9.39 6.60 -2.38
C GLU A 298 -8.40 5.82 -1.52
N GLU A 299 -7.89 4.70 -2.04
CA GLU A 299 -7.03 3.75 -1.33
C GLU A 299 -7.54 3.33 0.07
N ALA A 300 -8.86 3.24 0.25
CA ALA A 300 -9.52 2.89 1.53
C ALA A 300 -9.07 1.52 2.10
N HIS A 301 -8.49 0.65 1.27
CA HIS A 301 -7.86 -0.60 1.69
C HIS A 301 -6.62 -0.39 2.57
N ALA A 302 -5.94 0.75 2.53
CA ALA A 302 -4.84 1.11 3.43
C ALA A 302 -5.32 1.48 4.85
N MET A 303 -6.61 1.77 5.03
CA MET A 303 -7.15 2.21 6.32
C MET A 303 -7.15 1.11 7.40
N PRO A 304 -7.01 1.47 8.69
CA PRO A 304 -7.27 0.58 9.80
C PRO A 304 -8.76 0.19 9.89
N VAL A 305 -9.05 -1.07 10.26
CA VAL A 305 -10.42 -1.57 10.44
C VAL A 305 -11.19 -0.75 11.49
N ALA A 306 -10.51 -0.27 12.53
CA ALA A 306 -11.10 0.62 13.54
C ALA A 306 -11.67 1.92 12.93
N THR A 307 -11.00 2.51 11.93
CA THR A 307 -11.45 3.72 11.26
C THR A 307 -12.61 3.44 10.30
N LEU A 308 -12.60 2.30 9.61
CA LEU A 308 -13.74 1.85 8.78
C LEU A 308 -15.01 1.65 9.64
N ASN A 309 -14.87 1.08 10.85
CA ASN A 309 -15.98 0.95 11.80
C ASN A 309 -16.51 2.32 12.28
N GLN A 310 -15.62 3.30 12.51
CA GLN A 310 -16.02 4.66 12.88
C GLN A 310 -16.70 5.40 11.72
N LEU A 311 -16.25 5.22 10.48
CA LEU A 311 -16.90 5.76 9.28
C LEU A 311 -18.33 5.25 9.10
N LYS A 312 -18.56 3.96 9.38
CA LYS A 312 -19.91 3.42 9.32
C LYS A 312 -20.84 4.09 10.35
N ARG A 313 -20.39 4.24 11.59
CA ARG A 313 -21.15 4.95 12.64
C ARG A 313 -21.46 6.39 12.22
N LEU A 314 -20.46 7.09 11.68
CA LEU A 314 -20.63 8.44 11.14
C LEU A 314 -21.74 8.51 10.08
N ASN A 315 -21.80 7.58 9.11
CA ASN A 315 -22.90 7.55 8.13
C ASN A 315 -24.28 7.28 8.80
N GLU A 316 -24.34 6.33 9.74
CA GLU A 316 -25.60 5.98 10.41
C GLU A 316 -26.13 7.09 11.34
N GLU A 317 -25.24 7.89 11.93
CA GLU A 317 -25.53 9.01 12.83
C GLU A 317 -25.81 10.33 12.07
N MET A 318 -25.17 10.57 10.90
CA MET A 318 -25.35 11.81 10.11
C MET A 318 -26.64 11.82 9.28
N LYS A 319 -27.78 11.90 9.98
CA LYS A 319 -29.13 11.97 9.40
C LYS A 319 -29.92 13.17 9.89
N MET A 320 -30.63 13.81 8.97
CA MET A 320 -31.67 14.79 9.27
C MET A 320 -33.03 14.12 9.13
N GLY A 321 -33.59 13.66 10.26
CA GLY A 321 -34.82 12.87 10.30
C GLY A 321 -34.67 11.54 9.55
N ARG A 322 -35.33 11.39 8.40
CA ARG A 322 -35.25 10.20 7.53
C ARG A 322 -34.22 10.32 6.39
N ARG A 323 -33.66 11.51 6.17
CA ARG A 323 -32.69 11.78 5.08
C ARG A 323 -31.25 11.67 5.59
N TYR A 324 -30.40 10.97 4.85
CA TYR A 324 -28.96 10.97 5.07
C TYR A 324 -28.36 12.32 4.65
N MET A 325 -27.49 12.89 5.48
CA MET A 325 -26.75 14.11 5.15
C MET A 325 -25.46 13.81 4.38
N LEU A 326 -24.83 12.67 4.69
CA LEU A 326 -23.51 12.29 4.20
C LEU A 326 -23.51 10.88 3.58
N GLY A 327 -23.26 10.80 2.28
CA GLY A 327 -22.85 9.58 1.59
C GLY A 327 -21.37 9.29 1.76
N ILE A 328 -20.99 8.01 1.70
CA ILE A 328 -19.58 7.58 1.77
C ILE A 328 -19.29 6.64 0.60
N LEU A 329 -18.29 6.99 -0.20
CA LEU A 329 -17.77 6.19 -1.29
C LEU A 329 -16.34 5.75 -0.96
N LEU A 330 -16.17 4.47 -0.64
CA LEU A 330 -14.86 3.87 -0.44
C LEU A 330 -14.36 3.28 -1.76
N VAL A 331 -13.09 3.49 -2.10
CA VAL A 331 -12.48 2.95 -3.31
C VAL A 331 -11.15 2.27 -2.94
N GLY A 332 -10.89 1.06 -3.44
CA GLY A 332 -9.63 0.37 -3.16
C GLY A 332 -9.47 -1.02 -3.78
N HIS A 333 -8.42 -1.73 -3.38
CA HIS A 333 -8.11 -3.09 -3.81
C HIS A 333 -9.02 -4.15 -3.15
N PRO A 334 -9.06 -5.41 -3.66
CA PRO A 334 -9.81 -6.54 -3.07
C PRO A 334 -9.55 -6.85 -1.59
N GLU A 335 -8.50 -6.28 -1.01
CA GLU A 335 -8.25 -6.33 0.44
C GLU A 335 -9.24 -5.50 1.26
N LEU A 336 -9.86 -4.47 0.68
CA LEU A 336 -10.92 -3.69 1.30
C LEU A 336 -12.14 -4.57 1.61
N GLU A 337 -12.57 -5.41 0.67
CA GLU A 337 -13.67 -6.35 0.87
C GLU A 337 -13.38 -7.27 2.07
N LYS A 338 -12.17 -7.84 2.15
CA LYS A 338 -11.75 -8.69 3.27
C LYS A 338 -11.76 -7.94 4.61
N LYS A 339 -11.46 -6.64 4.62
CA LYS A 339 -11.60 -5.78 5.81
C LYS A 339 -13.06 -5.48 6.15
N LEU A 340 -13.93 -5.35 5.16
CA LEU A 340 -15.38 -5.06 5.28
C LEU A 340 -16.26 -6.31 5.51
N THR A 341 -15.70 -7.52 5.44
CA THR A 341 -16.43 -8.80 5.60
C THR A 341 -15.98 -9.62 6.81
N ARG A 342 -14.91 -9.18 7.52
CA ARG A 342 -14.35 -9.91 8.67
C ARG A 342 -15.34 -10.04 9.83
N HIS A 343 -15.36 -11.22 10.45
CA HIS A 343 -16.44 -11.68 11.34
C HIS A 343 -16.61 -10.95 12.67
N ASP A 344 -15.64 -10.15 13.12
CA ASP A 344 -15.69 -9.38 14.37
C ASP A 344 -16.79 -8.28 14.38
N VAL A 345 -17.54 -8.12 13.27
CA VAL A 345 -18.45 -6.99 13.01
C VAL A 345 -19.81 -7.46 12.46
N ARG A 346 -20.25 -8.68 12.83
CA ARG A 346 -21.40 -9.38 12.23
C ARG A 346 -22.76 -8.65 12.30
N GLU A 347 -23.00 -7.81 13.31
CA GLU A 347 -24.23 -7.02 13.41
C GLU A 347 -24.19 -5.69 12.63
N SER A 348 -23.02 -5.26 12.17
CA SER A 348 -22.83 -3.93 11.58
C SER A 348 -22.52 -3.93 10.09
N MET A 349 -21.75 -4.86 9.54
CA MET A 349 -21.22 -4.70 8.16
C MET A 349 -22.21 -4.97 7.01
N GLN A 350 -23.42 -5.51 7.27
CA GLN A 350 -24.42 -5.85 6.22
C GLN A 350 -25.04 -4.66 5.45
N ARG A 351 -24.73 -3.40 5.78
CA ARG A 351 -25.35 -2.21 5.16
C ARG A 351 -24.48 -1.50 4.12
N THR A 352 -23.23 -1.91 3.94
CA THR A 352 -22.36 -1.37 2.89
C THR A 352 -22.58 -2.16 1.60
N SER A 353 -22.98 -1.49 0.52
CA SER A 353 -23.02 -2.14 -0.80
C SER A 353 -21.60 -2.24 -1.33
N ILE A 354 -21.10 -3.46 -1.51
CA ILE A 354 -19.80 -3.72 -2.15
C ILE A 354 -20.07 -4.02 -3.62
N VAL A 355 -19.37 -3.33 -4.51
CA VAL A 355 -19.44 -3.51 -5.96
C VAL A 355 -18.03 -3.69 -6.53
N HIS A 356 -17.90 -4.53 -7.54
CA HIS A 356 -16.60 -5.00 -8.04
C HIS A 356 -16.39 -4.55 -9.48
N LEU A 357 -15.32 -3.80 -9.72
CA LEU A 357 -14.79 -3.58 -11.07
C LEU A 357 -14.12 -4.87 -11.54
N GLN A 358 -14.88 -5.68 -12.28
CA GLN A 358 -14.43 -6.94 -12.86
C GLN A 358 -13.42 -6.69 -14.01
N PRO A 359 -12.58 -7.69 -14.33
CA PRO A 359 -11.79 -7.68 -15.56
C PRO A 359 -12.71 -7.81 -16.78
N LEU A 360 -12.30 -7.24 -17.92
CA LEU A 360 -13.11 -7.12 -19.15
C LEU A 360 -13.61 -8.47 -19.69
N GLY A 361 -12.85 -9.55 -19.51
CA GLY A 361 -13.28 -10.90 -19.87
C GLY A 361 -13.74 -11.02 -21.32
N ALA A 362 -15.03 -11.28 -21.52
CA ALA A 362 -15.66 -11.37 -22.85
C ALA A 362 -15.69 -10.02 -23.59
N ASP A 363 -15.83 -8.91 -22.88
CA ASP A 363 -15.94 -7.55 -23.43
C ASP A 363 -14.62 -6.99 -23.98
N LEU A 364 -13.50 -7.74 -23.88
CA LEU A 364 -12.17 -7.29 -24.33
C LEU A 364 -12.18 -6.77 -25.78
N ALA A 365 -12.82 -7.49 -26.70
CA ALA A 365 -12.88 -7.09 -28.11
C ALA A 365 -13.70 -5.79 -28.30
N ALA A 366 -14.81 -5.65 -27.57
CA ALA A 366 -15.63 -4.44 -27.58
C ALA A 366 -14.88 -3.24 -26.97
N TYR A 367 -14.12 -3.45 -25.89
CA TYR A 367 -13.26 -2.43 -25.28
C TYR A 367 -12.16 -1.95 -26.24
N LEU A 368 -11.43 -2.87 -26.86
CA LEU A 368 -10.39 -2.53 -27.82
C LEU A 368 -10.98 -1.82 -29.06
N GLN A 369 -12.15 -2.25 -29.54
CA GLN A 369 -12.84 -1.58 -30.63
C GLN A 369 -13.31 -0.17 -30.25
N HIS A 370 -13.75 0.04 -29.00
CA HIS A 370 -14.10 1.36 -28.47
C HIS A 370 -12.89 2.30 -28.45
N ARG A 371 -11.74 1.83 -27.95
CA ARG A 371 -10.47 2.59 -27.97
C ARG A 371 -9.98 2.91 -29.39
N ALA A 372 -10.09 1.97 -30.33
CA ALA A 372 -9.75 2.22 -31.73
C ALA A 372 -10.69 3.27 -32.38
N LYS A 373 -12.00 3.16 -32.13
CA LYS A 373 -13.02 4.10 -32.61
C LYS A 373 -12.83 5.52 -32.07
N ALA A 374 -12.37 5.68 -30.82
CA ALA A 374 -12.05 6.99 -30.24
C ALA A 374 -10.94 7.73 -31.01
N ALA A 375 -10.04 7.00 -31.69
CA ALA A 375 -9.04 7.55 -32.60
C ALA A 375 -9.46 7.56 -34.07
N ALA A 376 -10.74 7.30 -34.38
CA ALA A 376 -11.28 7.13 -35.73
C ALA A 376 -10.61 6.03 -36.58
N ARG A 377 -10.15 4.94 -35.94
CA ARG A 377 -9.53 3.77 -36.58
C ARG A 377 -10.37 2.51 -36.34
N GLN A 378 -10.20 1.47 -37.15
CA GLN A 378 -10.83 0.17 -36.94
C GLN A 378 -9.91 -0.78 -36.16
N LEU A 379 -10.48 -1.70 -35.38
CA LEU A 379 -9.68 -2.63 -34.56
C LEU A 379 -8.84 -3.59 -35.42
N ASP A 380 -9.42 -4.03 -36.54
CA ASP A 380 -8.84 -4.99 -37.48
C ASP A 380 -7.59 -4.44 -38.21
N GLU A 381 -7.29 -3.15 -38.04
CA GLU A 381 -6.04 -2.51 -38.50
C GLU A 381 -4.87 -2.77 -37.54
N PHE A 382 -5.15 -3.08 -36.27
CA PHE A 382 -4.14 -3.27 -35.23
C PHE A 382 -3.94 -4.74 -34.85
N ILE A 383 -5.03 -5.50 -34.67
CA ILE A 383 -4.99 -6.85 -34.09
C ILE A 383 -5.99 -7.80 -34.78
N THR A 384 -5.60 -9.06 -34.95
CA THR A 384 -6.46 -10.12 -35.47
C THR A 384 -7.26 -10.80 -34.36
N VAL A 385 -8.32 -11.54 -34.71
CA VAL A 385 -9.13 -12.31 -33.73
C VAL A 385 -8.25 -13.29 -32.95
N ASP A 386 -7.34 -13.99 -33.63
CA ASP A 386 -6.36 -14.88 -33.01
C ASP A 386 -5.41 -14.18 -32.03
N GLY A 387 -5.02 -12.93 -32.33
CA GLY A 387 -4.24 -12.09 -31.41
C GLY A 387 -5.03 -11.70 -30.16
N ILE A 388 -6.34 -11.40 -30.30
CA ILE A 388 -7.21 -11.08 -29.16
C ILE A 388 -7.36 -12.30 -28.23
N ASP A 389 -7.53 -13.50 -28.77
CA ASP A 389 -7.71 -14.72 -27.96
C ASP A 389 -6.41 -15.20 -27.32
N GLU A 390 -5.26 -15.03 -27.98
CA GLU A 390 -3.96 -15.22 -27.34
C GLU A 390 -3.73 -14.18 -26.23
N LEU A 391 -4.13 -12.91 -26.43
CA LEU A 391 -4.05 -11.86 -25.41
C LEU A 391 -4.92 -12.19 -24.18
N LYS A 392 -6.15 -12.71 -24.36
CA LYS A 392 -6.99 -13.23 -23.26
C LYS A 392 -6.28 -14.34 -22.50
N THR A 393 -5.67 -15.27 -23.22
CA THR A 393 -4.97 -16.43 -22.65
C THR A 393 -3.76 -15.98 -21.84
N ARG A 394 -2.92 -15.10 -22.40
CA ARG A 394 -1.72 -14.58 -21.76
C ARG A 394 -2.00 -13.69 -20.55
N LEU A 395 -3.14 -12.98 -20.56
CA LEU A 395 -3.63 -12.20 -19.42
C LEU A 395 -4.48 -12.99 -18.42
N THR A 396 -4.55 -14.31 -18.54
CA THR A 396 -5.29 -15.16 -17.61
C THR A 396 -4.34 -16.13 -16.91
N ILE A 397 -4.01 -15.85 -15.66
CA ILE A 397 -3.09 -16.66 -14.86
C ILE A 397 -3.85 -17.87 -14.31
N GLN A 398 -3.53 -19.07 -14.80
CA GLN A 398 -4.01 -20.29 -14.16
C GLN A 398 -3.37 -20.43 -12.78
N ARG A 399 -4.21 -20.38 -11.74
CA ARG A 399 -3.83 -20.76 -10.38
C ARG A 399 -3.97 -22.27 -10.23
N GLY A 400 -3.23 -22.88 -9.29
CA GLY A 400 -3.15 -24.34 -9.14
C GLY A 400 -4.50 -25.06 -9.00
N PRO A 401 -4.55 -26.40 -9.13
CA PRO A 401 -5.70 -27.20 -9.63
C PRO A 401 -7.03 -27.15 -8.85
N ARG A 402 -7.17 -26.33 -7.81
CA ARG A 402 -8.41 -26.07 -7.06
C ARG A 402 -8.81 -24.59 -7.02
N SER A 403 -8.09 -23.73 -7.72
CA SER A 403 -8.32 -22.28 -7.75
C SER A 403 -8.86 -21.86 -9.10
N ALA A 404 -9.87 -20.97 -9.12
CA ALA A 404 -10.29 -20.32 -10.34
C ALA A 404 -9.13 -19.52 -10.97
N PRO A 405 -9.04 -19.46 -12.31
CA PRO A 405 -8.03 -18.67 -13.00
C PRO A 405 -8.19 -17.18 -12.66
N LEU A 406 -7.07 -16.48 -12.45
CA LEU A 406 -7.06 -15.05 -12.21
C LEU A 406 -6.93 -14.32 -13.55
N SER A 407 -8.02 -13.69 -14.00
CA SER A 407 -7.95 -12.79 -15.15
C SER A 407 -7.37 -11.43 -14.74
N MET A 408 -6.35 -11.01 -15.47
CA MET A 408 -5.67 -9.70 -15.38
C MET A 408 -6.08 -8.78 -16.55
N LEU A 409 -7.24 -9.05 -17.18
CA LEU A 409 -7.84 -8.28 -18.29
C LEU A 409 -8.41 -6.93 -17.82
N TYR A 410 -7.63 -6.15 -17.10
CA TYR A 410 -8.00 -4.79 -16.69
C TYR A 410 -7.53 -3.77 -17.75
N PRO A 411 -8.28 -2.66 -17.95
CA PRO A 411 -7.98 -1.65 -18.99
C PRO A 411 -6.51 -1.23 -19.09
N LEU A 412 -5.87 -0.86 -17.98
CA LEU A 412 -4.46 -0.45 -17.97
C LEU A 412 -3.51 -1.54 -18.49
N ASN A 413 -3.75 -2.79 -18.08
CA ASN A 413 -2.88 -3.91 -18.43
C ASN A 413 -3.05 -4.29 -19.91
N VAL A 414 -4.31 -4.32 -20.38
CA VAL A 414 -4.66 -4.52 -21.79
C VAL A 414 -4.01 -3.45 -22.67
N ASN A 415 -4.09 -2.18 -22.27
CA ASN A 415 -3.51 -1.04 -22.98
C ASN A 415 -1.96 -1.10 -23.05
N ASN A 416 -1.31 -1.46 -21.95
CA ASN A 416 0.14 -1.68 -21.92
C ASN A 416 0.53 -2.85 -22.83
N TRP A 417 -0.21 -3.96 -22.81
CA TRP A 417 0.02 -5.10 -23.71
C TRP A 417 -0.20 -4.76 -25.19
N MET A 418 -1.26 -4.03 -25.54
CA MET A 418 -1.48 -3.59 -26.92
C MET A 418 -0.29 -2.77 -27.42
N THR A 419 0.17 -1.81 -26.62
CA THR A 419 1.31 -0.95 -26.97
C THR A 419 2.61 -1.77 -27.11
N LEU A 420 2.84 -2.76 -26.23
CA LEU A 420 3.97 -3.68 -26.34
C LEU A 420 3.89 -4.53 -27.62
N CYS A 421 2.73 -5.11 -27.93
CA CYS A 421 2.53 -5.91 -29.13
C CYS A 421 2.65 -5.08 -30.41
N MET A 422 2.25 -3.81 -30.43
CA MET A 422 2.47 -2.90 -31.55
C MET A 422 3.97 -2.65 -31.80
N ASN A 423 4.76 -2.48 -30.74
CA ASN A 423 6.21 -2.36 -30.85
C ASN A 423 6.82 -3.66 -31.40
N THR A 424 6.47 -4.82 -30.83
CA THR A 424 6.97 -6.13 -31.29
C THR A 424 6.57 -6.43 -32.75
N ALA A 425 5.34 -6.10 -33.16
CA ALA A 425 4.90 -6.25 -34.54
C ALA A 425 5.77 -5.43 -35.50
N ALA A 426 6.13 -4.20 -35.13
CA ALA A 426 6.98 -3.33 -35.94
C ALA A 426 8.47 -3.73 -35.92
N GLU A 427 8.94 -4.35 -34.84
CA GLU A 427 10.30 -4.93 -34.75
C GLU A 427 10.47 -6.14 -35.68
N ILE A 428 9.44 -6.99 -35.82
CA ILE A 428 9.48 -8.18 -36.67
C ILE A 428 8.89 -7.96 -38.08
N GLY A 429 8.39 -6.76 -38.38
CA GLY A 429 7.75 -6.42 -39.65
C GLY A 429 6.38 -7.09 -39.90
N ALA A 430 5.72 -7.60 -38.86
CA ALA A 430 4.38 -8.17 -38.96
C ALA A 430 3.35 -7.04 -39.15
N PRO A 431 2.48 -7.10 -40.18
CA PRO A 431 1.61 -5.97 -40.55
C PRO A 431 0.52 -5.69 -39.50
N ARG A 432 0.16 -6.68 -38.68
CA ARG A 432 -0.84 -6.61 -37.61
C ARG A 432 -0.41 -7.48 -36.45
N ILE A 433 -0.95 -7.23 -35.26
CA ILE A 433 -0.77 -8.10 -34.10
C ILE A 433 -1.57 -9.38 -34.33
N ASP A 434 -0.87 -10.49 -34.48
CA ASP A 434 -1.45 -11.83 -34.50
C ASP A 434 -1.06 -12.64 -33.26
N ARG A 435 -1.41 -13.94 -33.25
CA ARG A 435 -1.09 -14.87 -32.17
C ARG A 435 0.40 -14.97 -31.90
N ASP A 436 1.23 -14.92 -32.94
CA ASP A 436 2.67 -15.13 -32.80
C ASP A 436 3.36 -13.84 -32.33
N VAL A 437 2.91 -12.67 -32.77
CA VAL A 437 3.29 -11.36 -32.17
C VAL A 437 3.01 -11.36 -30.67
N VAL A 438 1.81 -11.76 -30.24
CA VAL A 438 1.45 -11.78 -28.80
C VAL A 438 2.27 -12.80 -28.01
N ARG A 439 2.76 -13.87 -28.64
CA ARG A 439 3.67 -14.86 -28.03
C ARG A 439 5.10 -14.37 -27.90
N ILE A 440 5.61 -13.69 -28.94
CA ILE A 440 6.96 -13.10 -28.95
C ILE A 440 7.05 -11.91 -27.99
N ALA A 441 5.99 -11.10 -27.90
CA ALA A 441 5.92 -9.93 -27.03
C ALA A 441 6.23 -10.30 -25.56
N ASN A 442 7.33 -9.78 -25.04
CA ASN A 442 7.81 -10.08 -23.69
C ASN A 442 8.09 -8.78 -22.92
N PRO A 443 7.40 -8.49 -21.80
CA PRO A 443 7.68 -7.31 -21.03
C PRO A 443 9.08 -7.39 -20.41
N GLN A 444 9.93 -6.41 -20.73
CA GLN A 444 11.23 -6.28 -20.07
C GLN A 444 11.02 -5.92 -18.59
N VAL A 445 11.12 -6.93 -17.73
CA VAL A 445 11.34 -6.71 -16.30
C VAL A 445 12.80 -6.29 -16.14
N ARG A 446 13.08 -5.00 -16.02
CA ARG A 446 14.38 -4.57 -15.49
C ARG A 446 14.50 -5.12 -14.08
N GLY A 447 15.52 -5.96 -13.89
CA GLY A 447 15.97 -6.36 -12.57
C GLY A 447 16.86 -5.25 -12.03
N ASP A 448 16.26 -4.37 -11.24
CA ASP A 448 16.94 -3.57 -10.22
C ASP A 448 16.76 -4.28 -8.86
#